data_AF-A0A847NZK5-F1
#
_entry.id   AF-A0A847NZK5-F1
#
_cell.length_a   1.000
_cell.length_b   1.000
_cell.length_c   1.000
_cell.angle_alpha   90.00
_cell.angle_beta   90.00
_cell.angle_gamma   90.00
#
_symmetry.space_group_name_H-M   'P 1'
#
loop_
_entity.id
_entity.type
_entity.pdbx_description
1 polymer ?
#
loop_
_entity_poly.entity_id
_entity_poly.type
_entity_poly.pdbx_seq_one_letter_code
_entity_poly.pdbx_strand_id
1 'polypeptide(L)'
;MKNSPPGIVSLVLLMLMFFCSQQVSVNSQGGGGSEVEVVGQVVFPGNVPAPYTQVKLIPVNHNPAVKGDVADSLIDTSDANGQYTFKNIQPGIYNVQAVQLENRTRMLVFGVEVTGETTFVSIDSLQKPGSIKLIPGIETEEGYVTIPGTDIAKQFDVKESEILIDSVPAGKIPEIRYVTGRDSAVITKQNVLVKSSDTTIITNFTWDNKRSIYLNTTVSGAGVDSDVYDFPVLVRLTESNFDFSQAAENGKDIRFTSRNGTPLLHEIEKWDGASRHAAIWVRIDTVYGNDSTQSILMYWGNPDAQDYSNSKLVFDTASGFQGVWHLGDGPNDLIRDATFNGYDGSSPDTATPSISEGAIGYCRTFNGTSDFITMNNTSESKINFPQDGYYSVSAWVSLDAIDIKSRCIVSKGYEQYYLRSSSFSVDIMTTSPLWEFVEFDGEEKVWEVTNSPVTEKQWVHLVGVRKGTQQYLYCNGALVDSTIDKWPNEIADRKSSNDLSIGRFAEVIQIPFDQGFGYFKGSIDEVRIISTAVSPQWIRLCYMNQKSEDKLVVFK
;
A
#
# COMPACT_ATOMS: atom_id res chain seq x y z
N MET A 1 54.83 -52.60 -5.99
CA MET A 1 55.23 -52.02 -4.69
C MET A 1 54.17 -51.02 -4.26
N LYS A 2 53.64 -51.19 -3.06
CA LYS A 2 53.11 -50.20 -2.10
C LYS A 2 52.17 -49.06 -2.56
N ASN A 3 50.97 -49.12 -1.99
CA ASN A 3 50.32 -48.13 -1.12
C ASN A 3 49.63 -46.85 -1.67
N SER A 4 48.28 -46.93 -1.72
CA SER A 4 47.28 -46.09 -0.99
C SER A 4 47.09 -44.58 -1.34
N PRO A 5 46.03 -43.87 -0.85
CA PRO A 5 44.86 -43.38 -1.62
C PRO A 5 44.57 -41.87 -1.25
N PRO A 6 43.33 -41.33 -1.07
CA PRO A 6 42.01 -41.49 -1.69
C PRO A 6 41.42 -40.14 -2.22
N GLY A 7 40.25 -40.18 -2.86
CA GLY A 7 39.43 -38.99 -3.14
C GLY A 7 37.97 -39.37 -3.41
N ILE A 8 37.10 -39.08 -2.44
CA ILE A 8 35.68 -39.44 -2.36
C ILE A 8 34.82 -38.43 -3.15
N VAL A 9 33.90 -38.90 -3.98
CA VAL A 9 32.66 -38.18 -4.34
C VAL A 9 31.51 -39.15 -4.09
N SER A 10 30.67 -38.84 -3.10
CA SER A 10 29.50 -39.62 -2.72
C SER A 10 28.25 -38.87 -3.18
N LEU A 11 27.51 -39.45 -4.10
CA LEU A 11 26.19 -39.02 -4.56
C LEU A 11 25.16 -39.65 -3.62
N VAL A 12 24.46 -38.84 -2.82
CA VAL A 12 23.41 -39.31 -1.91
C VAL A 12 22.09 -39.38 -2.65
N LEU A 13 21.60 -40.61 -2.86
CA LEU A 13 20.27 -40.94 -3.35
C LEU A 13 19.32 -41.06 -2.13
N LEU A 14 18.35 -40.16 -2.01
CA LEU A 14 17.39 -40.16 -0.90
C LEU A 14 16.29 -41.19 -1.17
N MET A 15 16.28 -42.28 -0.39
CA MET A 15 15.30 -43.36 -0.45
C MET A 15 14.18 -43.09 0.57
N LEU A 16 12.97 -42.79 0.09
CA LEU A 16 11.77 -42.60 0.91
C LEU A 16 11.27 -43.94 1.44
N MET A 17 11.29 -44.12 2.77
CA MET A 17 10.63 -45.25 3.44
C MET A 17 9.14 -44.95 3.60
N PHE A 18 8.30 -45.82 3.04
CA PHE A 18 6.87 -45.91 3.33
C PHE A 18 6.67 -46.48 4.73
N PHE A 19 6.11 -45.70 5.66
CA PHE A 19 5.50 -46.24 6.86
C PHE A 19 4.05 -46.63 6.56
N CYS A 20 3.77 -47.92 6.72
CA CYS A 20 2.46 -48.53 6.64
C CYS A 20 1.71 -48.22 7.94
N SER A 21 0.64 -47.42 7.91
CA SER A 21 -0.32 -47.32 9.02
C SER A 21 -1.64 -47.95 8.57
N GLN A 22 -2.13 -48.90 9.38
CA GLN A 22 -3.35 -49.64 9.09
C GLN A 22 -4.55 -48.68 9.12
N GLN A 23 -5.25 -48.54 8.00
CA GLN A 23 -6.61 -48.00 7.95
C GLN A 23 -7.58 -49.07 8.47
N VAL A 24 -8.31 -48.75 9.53
CA VAL A 24 -9.56 -49.46 9.85
C VAL A 24 -10.63 -48.86 8.93
N SER A 25 -11.10 -49.67 7.98
CA SER A 25 -12.22 -49.32 7.12
C SER A 25 -13.54 -49.48 7.87
N VAL A 26 -14.35 -48.42 7.89
CA VAL A 26 -15.78 -48.52 8.21
C VAL A 26 -16.52 -48.37 6.89
N ASN A 27 -17.11 -49.47 6.42
CA ASN A 27 -18.02 -49.46 5.29
C ASN A 27 -19.33 -48.77 5.70
N SER A 28 -19.74 -47.75 4.94
CA SER A 28 -21.16 -47.54 4.66
C SER A 28 -21.33 -47.04 3.23
N GLN A 29 -22.12 -47.79 2.45
CA GLN A 29 -22.62 -47.38 1.15
C GLN A 29 -23.88 -46.53 1.35
N GLY A 30 -23.94 -45.39 0.69
CA GLY A 30 -25.14 -44.60 0.50
C GLY A 30 -24.85 -43.36 -0.34
N GLY A 31 -25.33 -43.33 -1.58
CA GLY A 31 -25.22 -42.16 -2.46
C GLY A 31 -26.19 -41.04 -2.08
N GLY A 32 -25.76 -39.81 -2.29
CA GLY A 32 -26.51 -38.55 -2.14
C GLY A 32 -25.50 -37.40 -2.28
N GLY A 33 -25.87 -36.31 -2.95
CA GLY A 33 -24.94 -35.23 -3.34
C GLY A 33 -24.00 -34.80 -2.20
N SER A 34 -22.73 -34.55 -2.50
CA SER A 34 -21.69 -34.26 -1.51
C SER A 34 -22.06 -33.03 -0.69
N GLU A 35 -22.62 -33.26 0.49
CA GLU A 35 -22.76 -32.21 1.50
C GLU A 35 -21.35 -31.79 1.90
N VAL A 36 -21.05 -30.48 1.85
CA VAL A 36 -19.78 -29.96 2.34
C VAL A 36 -19.80 -30.07 3.86
N GLU A 37 -18.91 -30.91 4.40
CA GLU A 37 -18.81 -31.19 5.83
C GLU A 37 -17.52 -30.61 6.42
N VAL A 38 -17.58 -30.18 7.68
CA VAL A 38 -16.40 -29.85 8.49
C VAL A 38 -16.35 -30.80 9.67
N VAL A 39 -15.31 -31.62 9.73
CA VAL A 39 -15.17 -32.70 10.71
C VAL A 39 -13.92 -32.46 11.54
N GLY A 40 -14.00 -32.71 12.84
CA GLY A 40 -12.83 -32.66 13.70
C GLY A 40 -13.01 -33.40 15.00
N GLN A 41 -11.98 -33.34 15.83
CA GLN A 41 -11.95 -33.96 17.14
C GLN A 41 -11.42 -32.97 18.17
N VAL A 42 -12.11 -32.86 19.30
CA VAL A 42 -11.64 -32.12 20.47
C VAL A 42 -11.08 -33.10 21.49
N VAL A 43 -9.90 -32.78 22.01
CA VAL A 43 -9.22 -33.60 23.03
C VAL A 43 -8.83 -32.76 24.25
N PHE A 44 -8.71 -33.40 25.40
CA PHE A 44 -7.98 -32.88 26.55
C PHE A 44 -6.46 -33.02 26.33
N PRO A 45 -5.62 -32.34 27.15
CA PRO A 45 -4.17 -32.49 27.08
C PRO A 45 -3.75 -33.96 27.18
N GLY A 46 -2.82 -34.38 26.32
CA GLY A 46 -2.41 -35.78 26.19
C GLY A 46 -3.27 -36.60 25.20
N ASN A 47 -4.00 -35.94 24.30
CA ASN A 47 -4.82 -36.55 23.24
C ASN A 47 -5.95 -37.47 23.76
N VAL A 48 -6.48 -37.17 24.94
CA VAL A 48 -7.63 -37.89 25.50
C VAL A 48 -8.92 -37.30 24.91
N PRO A 49 -9.82 -38.09 24.31
CA PRO A 49 -11.11 -37.59 23.82
C PRO A 49 -11.86 -36.71 24.82
N ALA A 50 -12.40 -35.58 24.35
CA ALA A 50 -13.18 -34.65 25.17
C ALA A 50 -14.67 -34.70 24.77
N PRO A 51 -15.47 -35.63 25.35
CA PRO A 51 -16.87 -35.78 25.01
C PRO A 51 -17.72 -34.63 25.56
N TYR A 52 -18.91 -34.45 25.00
CA TYR A 52 -19.90 -33.45 25.44
C TYR A 52 -19.36 -32.01 25.45
N THR A 53 -18.42 -31.72 24.54
CA THR A 53 -17.83 -30.39 24.38
C THR A 53 -18.65 -29.64 23.34
N GLN A 54 -19.13 -28.44 23.65
CA GLN A 54 -19.79 -27.61 22.66
C GLN A 54 -18.73 -27.06 21.69
N VAL A 55 -18.97 -27.20 20.39
CA VAL A 55 -18.08 -26.73 19.33
C VAL A 55 -18.86 -25.80 18.40
N LYS A 56 -18.28 -24.64 18.09
CA LYS A 56 -18.85 -23.65 17.18
C LYS A 56 -17.94 -23.47 15.97
N LEU A 57 -18.52 -23.41 14.78
CA LEU A 57 -17.85 -23.05 13.54
C LEU A 57 -18.18 -21.59 13.19
N ILE A 58 -17.20 -20.70 13.30
CA ILE A 58 -17.45 -19.25 13.28
C ILE A 58 -16.76 -18.64 12.05
N PRO A 59 -17.47 -17.96 11.13
CA PRO A 59 -16.84 -17.26 10.02
C PRO A 59 -15.76 -16.27 10.51
N VAL A 60 -14.62 -16.19 9.82
CA VAL A 60 -13.50 -15.32 10.26
C VAL A 60 -13.88 -13.83 10.36
N ASN A 61 -14.89 -13.39 9.59
CA ASN A 61 -15.42 -12.03 9.58
C ASN A 61 -16.65 -11.83 10.50
N HIS A 62 -16.95 -12.82 11.36
CA HIS A 62 -18.00 -12.68 12.36
C HIS A 62 -17.55 -11.69 13.43
N ASN A 63 -18.42 -10.71 13.73
CA ASN A 63 -18.25 -9.77 14.82
C ASN A 63 -19.39 -10.00 15.82
N PRO A 64 -19.14 -10.67 16.95
CA PRO A 64 -20.18 -11.04 17.91
C PRO A 64 -20.85 -9.82 18.56
N ALA A 65 -20.15 -8.67 18.62
CA ALA A 65 -20.69 -7.45 19.19
C ALA A 65 -21.76 -6.77 18.31
N VAL A 66 -21.81 -7.10 17.01
CA VAL A 66 -22.72 -6.47 16.03
C VAL A 66 -23.70 -7.47 15.44
N LYS A 67 -23.26 -8.70 15.16
CA LYS A 67 -24.05 -9.72 14.45
C LYS A 67 -24.86 -10.64 15.39
N GLY A 68 -24.66 -10.57 16.70
CA GLY A 68 -25.29 -11.47 17.67
C GLY A 68 -24.70 -12.88 17.64
N ASP A 69 -25.46 -13.85 18.17
CA ASP A 69 -25.00 -15.24 18.30
C ASP A 69 -24.76 -15.95 16.97
N VAL A 70 -23.88 -16.95 16.99
CA VAL A 70 -23.61 -17.84 15.86
C VAL A 70 -24.86 -18.69 15.60
N ALA A 71 -25.22 -18.89 14.32
CA ALA A 71 -26.38 -19.68 13.94
C ALA A 71 -26.30 -21.11 14.48
N ASP A 72 -27.43 -21.67 14.94
CA ASP A 72 -27.50 -23.03 15.51
C ASP A 72 -26.96 -24.11 14.57
N SER A 73 -27.07 -23.93 13.25
CA SER A 73 -26.52 -24.84 12.24
C SER A 73 -24.99 -24.94 12.26
N LEU A 74 -24.32 -24.00 12.94
CA LEU A 74 -22.88 -23.93 13.11
C LEU A 74 -22.45 -24.25 14.56
N ILE A 75 -23.31 -24.92 15.31
CA ILE A 75 -23.05 -25.38 16.67
C ILE A 75 -23.28 -26.90 16.72
N ASP A 76 -22.30 -27.62 17.27
CA ASP A 76 -22.37 -29.07 17.49
C ASP A 76 -21.87 -29.41 18.92
N THR A 77 -22.12 -30.63 19.36
CA THR A 77 -21.60 -31.17 20.63
C THR A 77 -20.86 -32.46 20.38
N SER A 78 -19.62 -32.53 20.86
CA SER A 78 -18.77 -33.69 20.59
C SER A 78 -19.32 -34.99 21.20
N ASP A 79 -19.14 -36.09 20.47
CA ASP A 79 -19.55 -37.42 20.87
C ASP A 79 -18.63 -38.03 21.95
N ALA A 80 -18.85 -39.31 22.31
CA ALA A 80 -18.03 -40.03 23.29
C ALA A 80 -16.52 -40.09 22.93
N ASN A 81 -16.18 -39.97 21.64
CA ASN A 81 -14.82 -39.95 21.11
C ASN A 81 -14.29 -38.52 20.89
N GLY A 82 -15.03 -37.50 21.31
CA GLY A 82 -14.67 -36.10 21.11
C GLY A 82 -14.87 -35.61 19.67
N GLN A 83 -15.53 -36.37 18.80
CA GLN A 83 -15.76 -36.01 17.41
C GLN A 83 -16.95 -35.07 17.26
N TYR A 84 -16.84 -34.10 16.36
CA TYR A 84 -17.90 -33.18 15.97
C TYR A 84 -17.98 -33.10 14.45
N THR A 85 -19.15 -32.74 13.91
CA THR A 85 -19.38 -32.61 12.47
C THR A 85 -20.40 -31.52 12.17
N PHE A 86 -20.00 -30.57 11.34
CA PHE A 86 -20.89 -29.58 10.73
C PHE A 86 -21.22 -30.00 9.30
N LYS A 87 -22.49 -29.83 8.88
CA LYS A 87 -22.97 -30.24 7.55
C LYS A 87 -23.53 -29.05 6.79
N ASN A 88 -23.55 -29.16 5.46
CA ASN A 88 -24.09 -28.14 4.55
C ASN A 88 -23.39 -26.77 4.69
N ILE A 89 -22.07 -26.79 4.88
CA ILE A 89 -21.26 -25.59 5.12
C ILE A 89 -20.91 -24.92 3.80
N GLN A 90 -21.04 -23.60 3.75
CA GLN A 90 -20.65 -22.84 2.57
C GLN A 90 -19.12 -22.74 2.48
N PRO A 91 -18.53 -22.75 1.27
CA PRO A 91 -17.11 -22.48 1.12
C PRO A 91 -16.72 -21.13 1.71
N GLY A 92 -15.59 -21.09 2.41
CA GLY A 92 -15.13 -19.89 3.11
C GLY A 92 -14.11 -20.20 4.20
N ILE A 93 -13.69 -19.17 4.93
CA ILE A 93 -12.72 -19.29 6.02
C ILE A 93 -13.43 -19.16 7.36
N TYR A 94 -13.24 -20.16 8.21
CA TYR A 94 -13.87 -20.30 9.51
C TYR A 94 -12.84 -20.51 10.62
N ASN A 95 -13.26 -20.27 11.85
CA ASN A 95 -12.55 -20.65 13.06
C ASN A 95 -13.38 -21.68 13.81
N VAL A 96 -12.72 -22.57 14.57
CA VAL A 96 -13.38 -23.54 15.43
C VAL A 96 -13.14 -23.17 16.87
N GLN A 97 -14.21 -22.90 17.61
CA GLN A 97 -14.16 -22.57 19.02
C GLN A 97 -14.87 -23.67 19.82
N ALA A 98 -14.19 -24.23 20.82
CA ALA A 98 -14.77 -25.27 21.67
C ALA A 98 -14.77 -24.86 23.15
N VAL A 99 -15.85 -25.21 23.86
CA VAL A 99 -16.04 -24.93 25.29
C VAL A 99 -16.50 -26.20 25.98
N GLN A 100 -15.70 -26.68 26.93
CA GLN A 100 -16.09 -27.75 27.83
C GLN A 100 -16.41 -27.18 29.21
N LEU A 101 -17.70 -27.18 29.55
CA LEU A 101 -18.27 -26.56 30.74
C LEU A 101 -17.85 -27.26 32.04
N GLU A 102 -17.75 -28.59 32.05
CA GLU A 102 -17.42 -29.34 33.28
C GLU A 102 -15.99 -29.05 33.75
N ASN A 103 -15.02 -29.15 32.83
CA ASN A 103 -13.61 -28.90 33.12
C ASN A 103 -13.22 -27.42 33.02
N ARG A 104 -14.15 -26.56 32.57
CA ARG A 104 -13.94 -25.12 32.32
C ARG A 104 -12.74 -24.87 31.40
N THR A 105 -12.63 -25.67 30.34
CA THR A 105 -11.54 -25.61 29.37
C THR A 105 -12.05 -25.18 28.01
N ARG A 106 -11.19 -24.53 27.21
CA ARG A 106 -11.52 -23.98 25.90
C ARG A 106 -10.44 -24.27 24.87
N MET A 107 -10.82 -24.25 23.60
CA MET A 107 -9.93 -24.44 22.45
C MET A 107 -10.35 -23.45 21.35
N LEU A 108 -9.37 -22.97 20.58
CA LEU A 108 -9.62 -22.09 19.44
C LEU A 108 -8.64 -22.39 18.31
N VAL A 109 -9.17 -22.79 17.16
CA VAL A 109 -8.41 -23.06 15.93
C VAL A 109 -8.80 -22.01 14.90
N PHE A 110 -7.81 -21.32 14.34
CA PHE A 110 -8.02 -20.26 13.36
C PHE A 110 -7.84 -20.75 11.92
N GLY A 111 -8.57 -20.15 10.98
CA GLY A 111 -8.25 -20.23 9.56
C GLY A 111 -8.54 -21.58 8.89
N VAL A 112 -9.58 -22.28 9.34
CA VAL A 112 -10.08 -23.49 8.67
C VAL A 112 -10.70 -23.09 7.34
N GLU A 113 -10.02 -23.41 6.24
CA GLU A 113 -10.50 -23.19 4.89
C GLU A 113 -11.44 -24.32 4.46
N VAL A 114 -12.72 -23.98 4.29
CA VAL A 114 -13.76 -24.88 3.81
C VAL A 114 -13.89 -24.73 2.31
N THR A 115 -13.72 -25.84 1.60
CA THR A 115 -13.86 -25.90 0.14
C THR A 115 -15.16 -26.61 -0.25
N GLY A 116 -15.31 -27.03 -1.51
CA GLY A 116 -16.45 -27.84 -1.95
C GLY A 116 -16.42 -29.31 -1.48
N GLU A 117 -15.45 -29.71 -0.67
CA GLU A 117 -15.26 -31.08 -0.15
C GLU A 117 -15.21 -31.11 1.38
N THR A 118 -15.26 -32.31 1.97
CA THR A 118 -15.11 -32.51 3.41
C THR A 118 -13.77 -31.95 3.91
N THR A 119 -13.84 -31.06 4.89
CA THR A 119 -12.69 -30.39 5.49
C THR A 119 -12.40 -30.98 6.87
N PHE A 120 -11.15 -31.41 7.10
CA PHE A 120 -10.70 -31.96 8.38
C PHE A 120 -9.95 -30.91 9.18
N VAL A 121 -10.43 -30.62 10.39
CA VAL A 121 -9.81 -29.68 11.32
C VAL A 121 -8.64 -30.37 12.02
N SER A 122 -7.49 -29.71 12.07
CA SER A 122 -6.33 -30.20 12.83
C SER A 122 -6.69 -30.38 14.31
N ILE A 123 -6.27 -31.50 14.89
CA ILE A 123 -6.51 -31.78 16.31
C ILE A 123 -5.76 -30.75 17.15
N ASP A 124 -6.47 -30.13 18.09
CA ASP A 124 -5.91 -29.28 19.13
C ASP A 124 -6.54 -29.63 20.48
N SER A 125 -5.89 -29.21 21.56
CA SER A 125 -6.24 -29.58 22.93
C SER A 125 -6.95 -28.48 23.69
N LEU A 126 -7.98 -28.85 24.44
CA LEU A 126 -8.63 -27.99 25.42
C LEU A 126 -7.65 -27.59 26.52
N GLN A 127 -7.57 -26.30 26.81
CA GLN A 127 -6.75 -25.74 27.89
C GLN A 127 -7.60 -24.91 28.84
N LYS A 128 -7.13 -24.71 30.07
CA LYS A 128 -7.74 -23.68 30.92
C LYS A 128 -7.59 -22.33 30.21
N PRO A 129 -8.65 -21.51 30.14
CA PRO A 129 -8.55 -20.21 29.52
C PRO A 129 -7.65 -19.27 30.33
N GLY A 130 -7.13 -18.25 29.66
CA GLY A 130 -6.54 -17.08 30.30
C GLY A 130 -7.53 -15.93 30.36
N SER A 131 -7.02 -14.74 30.63
CA SER A 131 -7.76 -13.48 30.54
C SER A 131 -6.91 -12.42 29.88
N ILE A 132 -7.55 -11.41 29.31
CA ILE A 132 -6.90 -10.22 28.77
C ILE A 132 -7.40 -9.02 29.54
N LYS A 133 -6.48 -8.30 30.18
CA LYS A 133 -6.77 -7.01 30.82
C LYS A 133 -6.23 -5.90 29.92
N LEU A 134 -7.11 -5.04 29.47
CA LEU A 134 -6.79 -3.85 28.72
C LEU A 134 -6.76 -2.67 29.66
N ILE A 135 -5.65 -1.95 29.72
CA ILE A 135 -5.50 -0.70 30.47
C ILE A 135 -5.33 0.42 29.44
N PRO A 136 -6.41 1.16 29.13
CA PRO A 136 -6.36 2.25 28.17
C PRO A 136 -5.45 3.35 28.74
N GLY A 137 -4.63 3.98 27.87
CA GLY A 137 -3.73 5.08 28.26
C GLY A 137 -4.48 6.37 28.59
N ILE A 138 -5.75 6.45 28.18
CA ILE A 138 -6.70 7.54 28.45
C ILE A 138 -8.06 6.97 28.89
N GLU A 139 -8.97 7.80 29.40
CA GLU A 139 -10.34 7.35 29.70
C GLU A 139 -11.07 6.87 28.42
N THR A 140 -11.81 5.76 28.53
CA THR A 140 -12.59 5.17 27.43
C THR A 140 -13.95 5.85 27.28
N GLU A 141 -14.53 5.82 26.08
CA GLU A 141 -15.94 6.19 25.81
C GLU A 141 -16.82 4.93 25.79
N GLU A 142 -18.13 5.03 25.52
CA GLU A 142 -18.97 3.85 25.29
C GLU A 142 -18.47 3.02 24.11
N GLY A 143 -18.59 1.69 24.17
CA GLY A 143 -18.03 0.83 23.14
C GLY A 143 -18.02 -0.66 23.47
N TYR A 144 -17.21 -1.40 22.70
CA TYR A 144 -16.96 -2.82 22.96
C TYR A 144 -15.53 -3.22 22.58
N VAL A 145 -15.07 -4.31 23.21
CA VAL A 145 -13.92 -5.06 22.74
C VAL A 145 -14.40 -6.38 22.18
N THR A 146 -13.81 -6.84 21.08
CA THR A 146 -14.10 -8.15 20.50
C THR A 146 -12.83 -8.84 20.00
N ILE A 147 -12.86 -10.17 19.94
CA ILE A 147 -11.91 -11.01 19.20
C ILE A 147 -12.63 -11.47 17.92
N PRO A 148 -12.31 -10.91 16.74
CA PRO A 148 -12.97 -11.25 15.48
C PRO A 148 -12.93 -12.75 15.16
N GLY A 149 -14.02 -13.26 14.59
CA GLY A 149 -14.16 -14.68 14.27
C GLY A 149 -14.25 -15.59 15.51
N THR A 150 -14.71 -15.04 16.64
CA THR A 150 -15.05 -15.79 17.86
C THR A 150 -16.40 -15.32 18.40
N ASP A 151 -16.89 -15.94 19.47
CA ASP A 151 -18.04 -15.44 20.24
C ASP A 151 -17.66 -14.48 21.38
N ILE A 152 -16.41 -14.02 21.43
CA ILE A 152 -15.87 -13.23 22.54
C ILE A 152 -16.01 -11.74 22.24
N ALA A 153 -16.87 -11.08 23.00
CA ALA A 153 -16.96 -9.63 23.09
C ALA A 153 -17.32 -9.17 24.51
N LYS A 154 -16.93 -7.93 24.83
CA LYS A 154 -17.34 -7.22 26.04
C LYS A 154 -17.80 -5.82 25.67
N GLN A 155 -19.08 -5.53 25.89
CA GLN A 155 -19.67 -4.18 25.79
C GLN A 155 -19.39 -3.39 27.08
N PHE A 156 -19.29 -2.08 26.97
CA PHE A 156 -19.17 -1.16 28.10
C PHE A 156 -19.90 0.17 27.79
N ASP A 157 -20.81 0.55 28.68
CA ASP A 157 -21.67 1.73 28.53
C ASP A 157 -21.13 2.97 29.28
N VAL A 158 -20.00 2.82 29.97
CA VAL A 158 -19.37 3.87 30.79
C VAL A 158 -17.86 3.85 30.61
N LYS A 159 -17.21 4.94 31.02
CA LYS A 159 -15.76 5.05 31.06
C LYS A 159 -15.16 3.97 31.97
N GLU A 160 -14.50 2.98 31.39
CA GLU A 160 -13.70 1.98 32.10
C GLU A 160 -12.22 2.37 32.09
N SER A 161 -11.59 2.40 33.27
CA SER A 161 -10.12 2.54 33.42
C SER A 161 -9.38 1.22 33.21
N GLU A 162 -10.10 0.10 33.20
CA GLU A 162 -9.61 -1.22 32.84
C GLU A 162 -10.73 -2.06 32.23
N ILE A 163 -10.46 -2.76 31.13
CA ILE A 163 -11.40 -3.68 30.49
C ILE A 163 -10.84 -5.08 30.59
N LEU A 164 -11.46 -5.93 31.41
CA LEU A 164 -11.13 -7.35 31.53
C LEU A 164 -12.02 -8.19 30.61
N ILE A 165 -11.41 -8.94 29.69
CA ILE A 165 -12.03 -10.06 28.98
C ILE A 165 -11.54 -11.33 29.64
N ASP A 166 -12.43 -12.04 30.30
CA ASP A 166 -12.12 -13.31 30.91
C ASP A 166 -12.35 -14.46 29.93
N SER A 167 -12.01 -15.68 30.37
CA SER A 167 -12.38 -16.90 29.65
C SER A 167 -11.87 -16.98 28.20
N VAL A 168 -10.74 -16.35 27.88
CA VAL A 168 -10.16 -16.37 26.53
C VAL A 168 -9.37 -17.67 26.32
N PRO A 169 -9.60 -18.43 25.23
CA PRO A 169 -8.82 -19.61 24.90
C PRO A 169 -7.31 -19.31 24.93
N ALA A 170 -6.54 -20.18 25.59
CA ALA A 170 -5.09 -20.04 25.65
C ALA A 170 -4.49 -20.27 24.26
N GLY A 171 -3.50 -19.47 23.89
CA GLY A 171 -2.90 -19.48 22.57
C GLY A 171 -2.55 -18.09 22.08
N LYS A 172 -2.14 -18.00 20.81
CA LYS A 172 -1.85 -16.72 20.15
C LYS A 172 -3.14 -16.21 19.50
N ILE A 173 -3.70 -15.15 20.05
CA ILE A 173 -4.88 -14.46 19.51
C ILE A 173 -4.43 -13.55 18.37
N PRO A 174 -4.90 -13.74 17.13
CA PRO A 174 -4.46 -12.96 15.97
C PRO A 174 -4.78 -11.48 16.10
N GLU A 175 -5.96 -11.16 16.64
CA GLU A 175 -6.49 -9.80 16.68
C GLU A 175 -7.42 -9.58 17.87
N ILE A 176 -7.27 -8.44 18.55
CA ILE A 176 -8.24 -7.88 19.50
C ILE A 176 -8.63 -6.50 18.99
N ARG A 177 -9.92 -6.24 18.85
CA ARG A 177 -10.46 -4.94 18.43
C ARG A 177 -11.13 -4.26 19.60
N TYR A 178 -10.72 -3.04 19.87
CA TYR A 178 -11.42 -2.09 20.73
C TYR A 178 -12.13 -1.07 19.84
N VAL A 179 -13.43 -0.91 20.05
CA VAL A 179 -14.33 -0.07 19.24
C VAL A 179 -15.06 0.88 20.17
N THR A 180 -14.98 2.18 19.89
CA THR A 180 -15.76 3.22 20.60
C THR A 180 -16.87 3.77 19.70
N GLY A 181 -17.98 4.22 20.30
CA GLY A 181 -19.06 5.03 19.73
C GLY A 181 -19.28 5.00 18.20
N ARG A 182 -20.43 4.49 17.73
CA ARG A 182 -20.82 4.40 16.30
C ARG A 182 -19.63 4.12 15.34
N ASP A 183 -18.90 3.05 15.61
CA ASP A 183 -17.82 2.49 14.76
C ASP A 183 -16.63 3.41 14.42
N SER A 184 -16.41 4.51 15.16
CA SER A 184 -15.52 5.59 14.70
C SER A 184 -14.05 5.54 15.18
N ALA A 185 -13.64 4.52 15.95
CA ALA A 185 -12.22 4.25 16.20
C ALA A 185 -11.99 2.75 16.45
N VAL A 186 -11.38 2.07 15.47
CA VAL A 186 -10.91 0.69 15.63
C VAL A 186 -9.47 0.73 16.11
N ILE A 187 -9.24 0.46 17.38
CA ILE A 187 -7.91 0.14 17.87
C ILE A 187 -7.75 -1.38 17.79
N THR A 188 -6.74 -1.83 17.06
CA THR A 188 -6.42 -3.25 16.93
C THR A 188 -5.10 -3.58 17.63
N LYS A 189 -5.08 -4.60 18.50
CA LYS A 189 -3.85 -5.26 18.94
C LYS A 189 -3.74 -6.63 18.30
N GLN A 190 -2.61 -6.89 17.63
CA GLN A 190 -2.37 -8.15 16.95
C GLN A 190 -1.47 -9.08 17.76
N ASN A 191 -1.53 -10.38 17.46
CA ASN A 191 -0.58 -11.39 17.94
C ASN A 191 -0.48 -11.48 19.48
N VAL A 192 -1.60 -11.34 20.18
CA VAL A 192 -1.64 -11.34 21.64
C VAL A 192 -1.53 -12.76 22.18
N LEU A 193 -0.44 -13.06 22.90
CA LEU A 193 -0.28 -14.34 23.57
C LEU A 193 -1.12 -14.37 24.86
N VAL A 194 -2.06 -15.31 24.93
CA VAL A 194 -2.85 -15.61 26.14
C VAL A 194 -2.35 -16.92 26.72
N LYS A 195 -1.81 -16.88 27.94
CA LYS A 195 -1.37 -18.08 28.65
C LYS A 195 -2.51 -18.67 29.47
N SER A 196 -2.54 -19.99 29.54
CA SER A 196 -3.50 -20.74 30.36
C SER A 196 -3.45 -20.28 31.82
N SER A 197 -4.61 -19.94 32.39
CA SER A 197 -4.77 -19.48 33.78
C SER A 197 -3.99 -18.20 34.16
N ASP A 198 -3.59 -17.39 33.18
CA ASP A 198 -2.85 -16.13 33.39
C ASP A 198 -3.64 -14.93 32.83
N THR A 199 -3.27 -13.72 33.24
CA THR A 199 -3.82 -12.47 32.68
C THR A 199 -2.77 -11.76 31.83
N THR A 200 -3.02 -11.68 30.53
CA THR A 200 -2.22 -10.84 29.62
C THR A 200 -2.66 -9.38 29.77
N ILE A 201 -1.74 -8.52 30.18
CA ILE A 201 -1.99 -7.08 30.34
C ILE A 201 -1.57 -6.35 29.06
N ILE A 202 -2.46 -5.53 28.50
CA ILE A 202 -2.20 -4.67 27.35
C ILE A 202 -2.42 -3.23 27.81
N THR A 203 -1.34 -2.48 27.95
CA THR A 203 -1.36 -1.05 28.28
C THR A 203 -1.36 -0.18 27.03
N ASN A 204 -1.73 1.10 27.17
CA ASN A 204 -1.56 2.16 26.17
C ASN A 204 -2.04 1.79 24.75
N PHE A 205 -3.11 1.00 24.63
CA PHE A 205 -3.65 0.67 23.30
C PHE A 205 -4.37 1.87 22.66
N THR A 206 -4.68 2.91 23.43
CA THR A 206 -5.26 4.17 22.95
C THR A 206 -4.22 5.14 22.44
N TRP A 207 -4.64 6.10 21.62
CA TRP A 207 -3.83 7.21 21.17
C TRP A 207 -3.98 8.40 22.11
N ASP A 208 -2.88 8.94 22.64
CA ASP A 208 -2.92 10.08 23.55
C ASP A 208 -3.41 11.36 22.85
N ASN A 209 -3.19 11.46 21.53
CA ASN A 209 -3.50 12.64 20.77
C ASN A 209 -4.28 12.31 19.50
N LYS A 210 -5.15 13.24 19.11
CA LYS A 210 -5.84 13.22 17.81
C LYS A 210 -6.05 14.63 17.27
N ARG A 211 -6.07 14.78 15.95
CA ARG A 211 -6.33 16.05 15.27
C ARG A 211 -7.19 15.87 14.03
N SER A 212 -8.10 16.82 13.81
CA SER A 212 -8.88 16.86 12.57
C SER A 212 -8.09 17.57 11.47
N ILE A 213 -8.09 16.95 10.29
CA ILE A 213 -7.50 17.50 9.08
C ILE A 213 -8.62 17.66 8.07
N TYR A 214 -8.90 18.89 7.65
CA TYR A 214 -9.93 19.22 6.68
C TYR A 214 -9.37 19.27 5.27
N LEU A 215 -10.16 18.83 4.31
CA LEU A 215 -9.87 18.95 2.89
C LEU A 215 -10.73 20.08 2.32
N ASN A 216 -10.11 21.18 1.89
CA ASN A 216 -10.81 22.32 1.32
C ASN A 216 -10.65 22.33 -0.21
N THR A 217 -11.66 21.83 -0.92
CA THR A 217 -11.73 21.84 -2.39
C THR A 217 -12.51 23.01 -2.95
N THR A 218 -13.10 23.86 -2.11
CA THR A 218 -13.76 25.10 -2.55
C THR A 218 -12.78 26.05 -3.26
N VAL A 219 -13.30 27.10 -3.89
CA VAL A 219 -12.50 28.17 -4.52
C VAL A 219 -11.52 28.87 -3.57
N SER A 220 -11.74 28.79 -2.25
CA SER A 220 -10.83 29.33 -1.24
C SER A 220 -9.64 28.40 -0.91
N GLY A 221 -9.73 27.14 -1.32
CA GLY A 221 -8.70 26.11 -1.16
C GLY A 221 -8.19 25.61 -2.51
N ALA A 222 -8.28 24.29 -2.77
CA ALA A 222 -7.79 23.69 -4.01
C ALA A 222 -8.60 24.10 -5.26
N GLY A 223 -9.85 24.54 -5.10
CA GLY A 223 -10.72 24.96 -6.21
C GLY A 223 -10.99 23.84 -7.20
N VAL A 224 -11.41 22.68 -6.71
CA VAL A 224 -11.77 21.49 -7.49
C VAL A 224 -13.28 21.30 -7.36
N ASP A 225 -14.00 21.20 -8.48
CA ASP A 225 -15.47 21.27 -8.51
C ASP A 225 -16.18 19.92 -8.67
N SER A 226 -15.43 18.84 -8.94
CA SER A 226 -15.95 17.47 -9.01
C SER A 226 -15.22 16.55 -8.04
N ASP A 227 -15.87 15.44 -7.69
CA ASP A 227 -15.26 14.41 -6.86
C ASP A 227 -14.04 13.79 -7.54
N VAL A 228 -13.05 13.42 -6.71
CA VAL A 228 -11.80 12.78 -7.12
C VAL A 228 -11.63 11.49 -6.31
N TYR A 229 -11.48 10.35 -6.99
CA TYR A 229 -11.55 9.03 -6.37
C TYR A 229 -10.20 8.33 -6.25
N ASP A 230 -9.92 7.63 -5.16
CA ASP A 230 -8.66 6.92 -4.86
C ASP A 230 -7.42 7.85 -4.75
N PHE A 231 -7.59 9.05 -4.21
CA PHE A 231 -6.56 10.08 -4.21
C PHE A 231 -5.59 9.98 -3.01
N PRO A 232 -4.26 9.90 -3.24
CA PRO A 232 -3.26 10.03 -2.18
C PRO A 232 -3.07 11.50 -1.81
N VAL A 233 -3.66 11.92 -0.69
CA VAL A 233 -3.49 13.26 -0.11
C VAL A 233 -2.16 13.34 0.63
N LEU A 234 -1.35 14.33 0.29
CA LEU A 234 -0.14 14.68 1.02
C LEU A 234 -0.49 15.51 2.26
N VAL A 235 -0.13 15.00 3.44
CA VAL A 235 -0.21 15.67 4.72
C VAL A 235 1.20 16.06 5.14
N ARG A 236 1.44 17.36 5.37
CA ARG A 236 2.73 17.88 5.85
C ARG A 236 2.66 18.29 7.31
N LEU A 237 3.50 17.68 8.13
CA LEU A 237 3.66 18.05 9.53
C LEU A 237 4.88 18.95 9.68
N THR A 238 4.72 20.03 10.45
CA THR A 238 5.77 21.00 10.77
C THR A 238 5.65 21.40 12.23
N GLU A 239 6.67 22.05 12.79
CA GLU A 239 6.60 22.59 14.16
C GLU A 239 5.40 23.53 14.39
N SER A 240 4.85 24.14 13.34
CA SER A 240 3.69 25.03 13.42
C SER A 240 2.36 24.30 13.62
N ASN A 241 2.29 23.01 13.27
CA ASN A 241 1.05 22.23 13.27
C ASN A 241 1.17 20.87 13.99
N PHE A 242 2.37 20.50 14.46
CA PHE A 242 2.60 19.22 15.08
C PHE A 242 3.75 19.28 16.10
N ASP A 243 3.56 18.65 17.26
CA ASP A 243 4.60 18.49 18.26
C ASP A 243 5.28 17.12 18.10
N PHE A 244 6.44 17.12 17.45
CA PHE A 244 7.21 15.91 17.16
C PHE A 244 7.69 15.17 18.42
N SER A 245 7.69 15.82 19.60
CA SER A 245 8.06 15.16 20.86
C SER A 245 6.99 14.20 21.38
N GLN A 246 5.76 14.30 20.87
CA GLN A 246 4.63 13.47 21.25
C GLN A 246 4.48 12.21 20.41
N ALA A 247 5.20 12.11 19.29
CA ALA A 247 5.19 10.95 18.42
C ALA A 247 6.33 10.01 18.77
N ALA A 248 6.14 8.73 18.46
CA ALA A 248 7.19 7.74 18.55
C ALA A 248 8.24 7.94 17.44
N GLU A 249 9.37 7.27 17.59
CA GLU A 249 10.47 7.32 16.62
C GLU A 249 9.99 7.04 15.18
N ASN A 250 10.47 7.83 14.23
CA ASN A 250 10.10 7.80 12.82
C ASN A 250 8.60 7.97 12.53
N GLY A 251 7.81 8.44 13.50
CA GLY A 251 6.36 8.58 13.34
C GLY A 251 5.65 7.24 13.19
N LYS A 252 6.26 6.12 13.61
CA LYS A 252 5.67 4.76 13.50
C LYS A 252 4.27 4.66 14.12
N ASP A 253 3.97 5.59 15.01
CA ASP A 253 2.74 5.70 15.74
C ASP A 253 1.77 6.71 15.09
N ILE A 254 1.91 7.07 13.82
CA ILE A 254 0.90 7.89 13.15
C ILE A 254 -0.21 7.00 12.59
N ARG A 255 -1.48 7.37 12.80
CA ARG A 255 -2.64 6.71 12.18
C ARG A 255 -3.62 7.72 11.61
N PHE A 256 -4.35 7.29 10.58
CA PHE A 256 -5.43 8.07 9.98
C PHE A 256 -6.73 7.28 9.93
N THR A 257 -7.85 7.97 10.12
CA THR A 257 -9.19 7.43 9.86
C THR A 257 -10.06 8.44 9.12
N SER A 258 -11.10 7.95 8.44
CA SER A 258 -12.21 8.80 8.03
C SER A 258 -12.94 9.35 9.27
N ARG A 259 -13.80 10.35 9.09
CA ARG A 259 -14.65 10.85 10.21
C ARG A 259 -15.52 9.75 10.84
N ASN A 260 -15.83 8.69 10.10
CA ASN A 260 -16.61 7.53 10.56
C ASN A 260 -15.73 6.40 11.11
N GLY A 261 -14.43 6.64 11.32
CA GLY A 261 -13.46 5.69 11.90
C GLY A 261 -12.91 4.62 11.00
N THR A 262 -13.25 4.64 9.70
CA THR A 262 -12.63 3.72 8.74
C THR A 262 -11.12 4.00 8.68
N PRO A 263 -10.25 3.01 8.95
CA PRO A 263 -8.81 3.20 8.83
C PRO A 263 -8.43 3.64 7.41
N LEU A 264 -7.52 4.60 7.31
CA LEU A 264 -6.98 5.07 6.04
C LEU A 264 -5.54 4.59 5.89
N LEU A 265 -5.24 4.13 4.68
CA LEU A 265 -3.91 3.66 4.30
C LEU A 265 -2.99 4.88 4.18
N HIS A 266 -1.77 4.76 4.68
CA HIS A 266 -0.82 5.86 4.66
C HIS A 266 0.61 5.36 4.45
N GLU A 267 1.45 6.30 4.00
CA GLU A 267 2.88 6.15 3.84
C GLU A 267 3.56 7.36 4.45
N ILE A 268 4.53 7.13 5.32
CA ILE A 268 5.46 8.14 5.80
C ILE A 268 6.64 8.16 4.82
N GLU A 269 6.61 9.09 3.85
CA GLU A 269 7.69 9.27 2.87
C GLU A 269 8.93 9.88 3.54
N LYS A 270 8.71 10.91 4.37
CA LYS A 270 9.77 11.61 5.12
C LYS A 270 9.33 11.81 6.55
N TRP A 271 10.21 11.48 7.49
CA TRP A 271 10.09 11.85 8.89
C TRP A 271 11.43 12.37 9.42
N ASP A 272 11.54 13.68 9.61
CA ASP A 272 12.68 14.32 10.25
C ASP A 272 12.23 15.00 11.54
N GLY A 273 12.30 14.27 12.65
CA GLY A 273 11.96 14.78 13.97
C GLY A 273 12.93 15.86 14.48
N ALA A 274 14.16 15.92 13.97
CA ALA A 274 15.14 16.94 14.36
C ALA A 274 14.85 18.28 13.68
N SER A 275 14.62 18.24 12.37
CA SER A 275 14.19 19.42 11.60
C SER A 275 12.71 19.75 11.79
N ARG A 276 11.94 18.87 12.43
CA ARG A 276 10.48 18.99 12.67
C ARG A 276 9.69 19.13 11.36
N HIS A 277 9.98 18.24 10.42
CA HIS A 277 9.30 18.16 9.12
C HIS A 277 8.95 16.70 8.81
N ALA A 278 7.71 16.46 8.35
CA ALA A 278 7.31 15.17 7.81
C ALA A 278 6.39 15.33 6.59
N ALA A 279 6.48 14.37 5.67
CA ALA A 279 5.63 14.23 4.49
C ALA A 279 4.97 12.84 4.55
N ILE A 280 3.64 12.83 4.56
CA ILE A 280 2.86 11.61 4.75
C ILE A 280 1.76 11.57 3.69
N TRP A 281 1.74 10.51 2.88
CA TRP A 281 0.65 10.26 1.94
C TRP A 281 -0.46 9.49 2.63
N VAL A 282 -1.72 9.91 2.43
CA VAL A 282 -2.90 9.25 2.97
C VAL A 282 -3.89 9.00 1.84
N ARG A 283 -4.20 7.72 1.56
CA ARG A 283 -5.14 7.36 0.50
C ARG A 283 -6.58 7.62 0.95
N ILE A 284 -7.28 8.47 0.20
CA ILE A 284 -8.67 8.83 0.42
C ILE A 284 -9.50 8.28 -0.76
N ASP A 285 -10.50 7.44 -0.45
CA ASP A 285 -11.40 6.85 -1.45
C ASP A 285 -12.11 7.91 -2.29
N THR A 286 -12.64 8.96 -1.67
CA THR A 286 -13.30 10.06 -2.38
C THR A 286 -12.92 11.38 -1.72
N VAL A 287 -12.32 12.30 -2.48
CA VAL A 287 -12.18 13.72 -2.13
C VAL A 287 -13.33 14.48 -2.81
N TYR A 288 -14.23 15.05 -2.03
CA TYR A 288 -15.44 15.69 -2.54
C TYR A 288 -15.14 17.02 -3.22
N GLY A 289 -15.77 17.28 -4.36
CA GLY A 289 -15.66 18.53 -5.09
C GLY A 289 -16.41 19.68 -4.40
N ASN A 290 -15.83 20.88 -4.45
CA ASN A 290 -16.38 22.13 -3.89
C ASN A 290 -16.90 22.00 -2.46
N ASP A 291 -16.14 21.31 -1.61
CA ASP A 291 -16.47 21.06 -0.21
C ASP A 291 -15.35 21.58 0.70
N SER A 292 -15.73 22.04 1.90
CA SER A 292 -14.79 22.46 2.95
C SER A 292 -15.12 21.82 4.29
N THR A 293 -15.97 20.79 4.30
CA THR A 293 -16.51 20.14 5.49
C THR A 293 -15.94 18.75 5.70
N GLN A 294 -15.45 18.12 4.63
CA GLN A 294 -14.78 16.85 4.62
C GLN A 294 -13.53 16.92 5.49
N SER A 295 -13.40 15.93 6.37
CA SER A 295 -12.27 15.82 7.28
C SER A 295 -11.87 14.37 7.51
N ILE A 296 -10.58 14.15 7.72
CA ILE A 296 -10.00 12.94 8.28
C ILE A 296 -9.50 13.21 9.70
N LEU A 297 -9.27 12.15 10.48
CA LEU A 297 -8.66 12.23 11.80
C LEU A 297 -7.25 11.62 11.74
N MET A 298 -6.29 12.33 12.32
CA MET A 298 -4.94 11.83 12.58
C MET A 298 -4.79 11.51 14.06
N TYR A 299 -4.08 10.43 14.41
CA TYR A 299 -3.81 10.00 15.78
C TYR A 299 -2.31 9.75 15.97
N TRP A 300 -1.79 10.03 17.18
CA TRP A 300 -0.39 9.81 17.59
C TRP A 300 -0.24 9.78 19.12
N GLY A 301 0.94 9.41 19.62
CA GLY A 301 1.21 9.25 21.04
C GLY A 301 0.83 7.88 21.59
N ASN A 302 1.15 6.80 20.86
CA ASN A 302 1.02 5.43 21.35
C ASN A 302 2.40 4.77 21.29
N PRO A 303 3.09 4.62 22.42
CA PRO A 303 4.44 4.06 22.45
C PRO A 303 4.50 2.59 22.03
N ASP A 304 3.37 1.86 22.14
CA ASP A 304 3.24 0.44 21.82
C ASP A 304 2.74 0.18 20.39
N ALA A 305 2.56 1.24 19.59
CA ALA A 305 2.18 1.12 18.19
C ALA A 305 3.32 0.57 17.33
N GLN A 306 2.97 -0.39 16.47
CA GLN A 306 3.86 -0.87 15.41
C GLN A 306 3.84 0.11 14.24
N ASP A 307 4.84 0.05 13.38
CA ASP A 307 4.83 0.80 12.12
C ASP A 307 3.81 0.18 11.14
N TYR A 308 2.98 1.02 10.53
CA TYR A 308 1.99 0.64 9.51
C TYR A 308 2.09 1.49 8.24
N SER A 309 3.16 2.28 8.09
CA SER A 309 3.49 2.95 6.84
C SER A 309 3.62 1.92 5.71
N ASN A 310 2.86 2.10 4.63
CA ASN A 310 2.85 1.16 3.51
C ASN A 310 2.55 1.85 2.17
N SER A 311 3.63 2.17 1.45
CA SER A 311 3.58 2.81 0.14
C SER A 311 2.74 2.06 -0.89
N LYS A 312 2.90 0.73 -0.95
CA LYS A 312 2.24 -0.14 -1.94
C LYS A 312 0.71 -0.15 -1.81
N LEU A 313 0.20 0.10 -0.61
CA LEU A 313 -1.24 0.19 -0.36
C LEU A 313 -1.80 1.60 -0.63
N VAL A 314 -0.96 2.64 -0.50
CA VAL A 314 -1.30 4.03 -0.87
C VAL A 314 -1.30 4.18 -2.39
N PHE A 315 -0.25 3.71 -3.05
CA PHE A 315 -0.05 3.77 -4.50
C PHE A 315 -0.39 2.43 -5.16
N ASP A 316 -1.65 2.05 -5.04
CA ASP A 316 -2.15 0.75 -5.46
C ASP A 316 -2.26 0.61 -6.98
N THR A 317 -1.68 -0.47 -7.51
CA THR A 317 -1.73 -0.80 -8.93
C THR A 317 -3.14 -1.05 -9.46
N ALA A 318 -4.10 -1.42 -8.59
CA ALA A 318 -5.51 -1.58 -8.96
C ALA A 318 -6.19 -0.23 -9.24
N SER A 319 -5.71 0.85 -8.63
CA SER A 319 -6.17 2.24 -8.88
C SER A 319 -5.38 2.91 -10.01
N GLY A 320 -4.55 2.14 -10.72
CA GLY A 320 -3.86 2.54 -11.94
C GLY A 320 -2.42 3.03 -11.74
N PHE A 321 -1.90 3.12 -10.52
CA PHE A 321 -0.48 3.47 -10.29
C PHE A 321 0.43 2.36 -10.81
N GLN A 322 1.17 2.59 -11.89
CA GLN A 322 2.08 1.60 -12.48
C GLN A 322 3.54 1.80 -12.08
N GLY A 323 3.90 2.98 -11.61
CA GLY A 323 5.18 3.27 -10.97
C GLY A 323 5.14 4.61 -10.27
N VAL A 324 5.68 4.67 -9.05
CA VAL A 324 5.77 5.90 -8.24
C VAL A 324 7.15 5.93 -7.59
N TRP A 325 7.94 6.95 -7.89
CA TRP A 325 9.28 7.12 -7.33
C TRP A 325 9.38 8.46 -6.64
N HIS A 326 9.52 8.42 -5.31
CA HIS A 326 9.72 9.59 -4.45
C HIS A 326 11.10 10.22 -4.60
N LEU A 327 12.07 9.49 -5.14
CA LEU A 327 13.43 9.98 -5.40
C LEU A 327 14.18 10.47 -4.14
N GLY A 328 13.75 10.02 -2.96
CA GLY A 328 14.32 10.39 -1.66
C GLY A 328 15.19 9.34 -0.96
N ASP A 329 15.32 8.13 -1.53
CA ASP A 329 16.15 7.05 -0.97
C ASP A 329 17.62 7.47 -0.77
N GLY A 330 18.39 6.76 0.05
CA GLY A 330 19.81 7.06 0.26
C GLY A 330 20.66 7.02 -1.02
N PRO A 331 21.84 7.66 -1.06
CA PRO A 331 22.63 7.81 -2.29
C PRO A 331 23.19 6.49 -2.83
N ASN A 332 23.29 5.46 -1.98
CA ASN A 332 23.73 4.10 -2.35
C ASN A 332 22.58 3.08 -2.36
N ASP A 333 21.35 3.52 -2.12
CA ASP A 333 20.18 2.67 -2.14
C ASP A 333 19.60 2.60 -3.55
N LEU A 334 18.84 1.54 -3.82
CA LEU A 334 17.93 1.55 -4.95
C LEU A 334 16.88 2.65 -4.76
N ILE A 335 16.49 3.27 -5.87
CA ILE A 335 15.39 4.23 -5.92
C ILE A 335 14.09 3.44 -5.93
N ARG A 336 13.42 3.36 -4.79
CA ARG A 336 12.32 2.40 -4.61
C ARG A 336 11.09 2.83 -5.41
N ASP A 337 10.45 1.86 -6.05
CA ASP A 337 9.09 2.01 -6.56
C ASP A 337 8.09 1.79 -5.41
N ALA A 338 7.30 2.81 -5.12
CA ALA A 338 6.29 2.80 -4.08
C ALA A 338 5.10 1.87 -4.40
N THR A 339 4.99 1.32 -5.61
CA THR A 339 3.90 0.40 -6.00
C THR A 339 4.23 -1.07 -5.75
N PHE A 340 3.23 -1.95 -5.89
CA PHE A 340 3.44 -3.41 -5.89
C PHE A 340 4.25 -3.93 -7.09
N ASN A 341 4.41 -3.13 -8.15
CA ASN A 341 5.18 -3.56 -9.31
C ASN A 341 6.68 -3.64 -9.01
N GLY A 342 7.20 -2.81 -8.10
CA GLY A 342 8.57 -2.90 -7.59
C GLY A 342 9.63 -2.63 -8.66
N TYR A 343 9.36 -1.69 -9.57
CA TYR A 343 10.30 -1.26 -10.61
C TYR A 343 11.39 -0.34 -10.04
N ASP A 344 12.18 -0.86 -9.11
CA ASP A 344 13.23 -0.12 -8.43
C ASP A 344 14.30 0.38 -9.42
N GLY A 345 14.67 1.65 -9.27
CA GLY A 345 15.68 2.32 -10.07
C GLY A 345 17.09 2.15 -9.52
N SER A 346 18.08 2.18 -10.41
CA SER A 346 19.49 2.16 -10.04
C SER A 346 20.31 3.10 -10.93
N SER A 347 21.44 3.57 -10.41
CA SER A 347 22.43 4.35 -11.14
C SER A 347 23.78 3.64 -11.01
N PRO A 348 24.67 3.66 -12.02
CA PRO A 348 26.03 3.20 -11.82
C PRO A 348 26.80 4.25 -10.99
N ASP A 349 27.79 3.82 -10.20
CA ASP A 349 28.55 4.66 -9.27
C ASP A 349 29.14 5.95 -9.89
N THR A 350 29.39 5.96 -11.20
CA THR A 350 29.95 7.08 -11.95
C THR A 350 28.91 8.09 -12.47
N ALA A 351 27.62 7.83 -12.24
CA ALA A 351 26.50 8.60 -12.78
C ALA A 351 25.32 8.71 -11.78
N THR A 352 25.60 8.64 -10.49
CA THR A 352 24.56 8.73 -9.45
C THR A 352 24.16 10.19 -9.21
N PRO A 353 22.88 10.56 -9.42
CA PRO A 353 22.42 11.90 -9.10
C PRO A 353 22.47 12.14 -7.58
N SER A 354 22.79 13.38 -7.19
CA SER A 354 22.87 13.79 -5.79
C SER A 354 21.49 13.98 -5.15
N ILE A 355 21.42 13.98 -3.82
CA ILE A 355 20.17 14.17 -3.07
C ILE A 355 20.09 15.61 -2.57
N SER A 356 18.90 16.21 -2.65
CA SER A 356 18.60 17.53 -2.09
C SER A 356 17.15 17.62 -1.62
N GLU A 357 16.76 18.73 -0.99
CA GLU A 357 15.35 19.01 -0.67
C GLU A 357 14.53 19.16 -1.96
N GLY A 358 13.40 18.46 -2.01
CA GLY A 358 12.49 18.35 -3.13
C GLY A 358 11.30 19.31 -3.08
N ALA A 359 10.33 19.09 -3.97
CA ALA A 359 9.03 19.74 -3.94
C ALA A 359 8.15 19.17 -2.81
N ILE A 360 8.32 17.88 -2.49
CA ILE A 360 7.54 17.17 -1.48
C ILE A 360 8.44 16.69 -0.34
N GLY A 361 9.34 15.75 -0.62
CA GLY A 361 10.31 15.20 0.30
C GLY A 361 11.73 15.54 -0.15
N TYR A 362 12.56 14.51 -0.29
CA TYR A 362 13.88 14.65 -0.93
C TYR A 362 13.77 14.32 -2.41
N CYS A 363 14.58 14.99 -3.23
CA CYS A 363 14.61 14.79 -4.68
C CYS A 363 16.01 14.35 -5.15
N ARG A 364 16.13 14.12 -6.46
CA ARG A 364 17.42 13.90 -7.13
C ARG A 364 17.83 15.09 -7.97
N THR A 365 19.10 15.48 -7.87
CA THR A 365 19.73 16.57 -8.63
C THR A 365 20.79 16.01 -9.58
N PHE A 366 20.57 16.26 -10.88
CA PHE A 366 21.31 15.73 -12.02
C PHE A 366 22.26 16.78 -12.60
N ASN A 367 23.48 16.37 -12.92
CA ASN A 367 24.55 17.30 -13.35
C ASN A 367 24.48 17.76 -14.82
N GLY A 368 23.60 17.21 -15.65
CA GLY A 368 23.48 17.56 -17.06
C GLY A 368 24.51 16.97 -18.01
N THR A 369 25.34 16.02 -17.53
CA THR A 369 26.44 15.42 -18.31
C THR A 369 26.53 13.90 -18.22
N SER A 370 26.20 13.31 -17.07
CA SER A 370 26.35 11.87 -16.86
C SER A 370 25.23 11.26 -16.05
N ASP A 371 24.57 12.01 -15.16
CA ASP A 371 23.70 11.40 -14.15
C ASP A 371 22.39 10.89 -14.73
N PHE A 372 21.95 9.72 -14.27
CA PHE A 372 20.65 9.14 -14.63
C PHE A 372 20.26 8.03 -13.66
N ILE A 373 18.98 7.66 -13.69
CA ILE A 373 18.46 6.47 -13.03
C ILE A 373 17.80 5.60 -14.09
N THR A 374 18.03 4.29 -14.03
CA THR A 374 17.37 3.31 -14.90
C THR A 374 16.58 2.32 -14.05
N MET A 375 15.31 2.14 -14.40
CA MET A 375 14.40 1.16 -13.80
C MET A 375 14.55 -0.12 -14.61
N ASN A 376 15.50 -0.96 -14.21
CA ASN A 376 15.89 -2.14 -14.99
C ASN A 376 14.71 -3.12 -15.17
N ASN A 377 14.69 -3.83 -16.30
CA ASN A 377 13.69 -4.85 -16.64
C ASN A 377 12.27 -4.28 -16.79
N THR A 378 12.15 -3.04 -17.26
CA THR A 378 10.85 -2.39 -17.50
C THR A 378 10.45 -2.34 -18.98
N SER A 379 11.31 -2.79 -19.89
CA SER A 379 11.04 -2.91 -21.34
C SER A 379 9.67 -3.53 -21.64
N GLU A 380 9.38 -4.71 -21.10
CA GLU A 380 8.13 -5.47 -21.30
C GLU A 380 7.20 -5.45 -20.06
N SER A 381 7.19 -4.33 -19.35
CA SER A 381 6.45 -4.18 -18.09
C SER A 381 5.09 -3.49 -18.25
N LYS A 382 4.34 -3.28 -17.15
CA LYS A 382 3.04 -2.60 -17.18
C LYS A 382 3.11 -1.09 -17.49
N ILE A 383 4.30 -0.51 -17.49
CA ILE A 383 4.54 0.86 -17.97
C ILE A 383 4.89 0.90 -19.48
N ASN A 384 4.90 -0.25 -20.16
CA ASN A 384 5.02 -0.32 -21.61
C ASN A 384 3.63 -0.18 -22.27
N PHE A 385 3.23 1.05 -22.60
CA PHE A 385 1.91 1.32 -23.16
C PHE A 385 1.88 1.23 -24.70
N PRO A 386 0.75 0.75 -25.26
CA PRO A 386 0.49 0.84 -26.71
C PRO A 386 0.37 2.31 -27.15
N GLN A 387 0.56 2.56 -28.44
CA GLN A 387 0.58 3.90 -29.04
C GLN A 387 -0.72 4.70 -28.84
N ASP A 388 -1.85 4.00 -28.92
CA ASP A 388 -3.20 4.50 -28.71
C ASP A 388 -3.72 4.16 -27.30
N GLY A 389 -2.79 4.00 -26.35
CA GLY A 389 -3.10 3.67 -24.96
C GLY A 389 -3.72 4.81 -24.16
N TYR A 390 -4.02 4.49 -22.90
CA TYR A 390 -4.46 5.45 -21.89
C TYR A 390 -3.44 5.45 -20.77
N TYR A 391 -2.74 6.55 -20.58
CA TYR A 391 -1.77 6.68 -19.51
C TYR A 391 -1.45 8.14 -19.21
N SER A 392 -0.86 8.37 -18.05
CA SER A 392 -0.38 9.68 -17.64
C SER A 392 1.02 9.55 -17.03
N VAL A 393 1.88 10.51 -17.33
CA VAL A 393 3.24 10.60 -16.78
C VAL A 393 3.38 11.96 -16.13
N SER A 394 3.85 12.00 -14.87
CA SER A 394 4.08 13.26 -14.16
C SER A 394 5.41 13.30 -13.45
N ALA A 395 5.91 14.51 -13.24
CA ALA A 395 7.07 14.78 -12.38
C ALA A 395 6.99 16.22 -11.85
N TRP A 396 7.53 16.45 -10.66
CA TRP A 396 7.99 17.77 -10.26
C TRP A 396 9.40 17.97 -10.81
N VAL A 397 9.65 19.11 -11.48
CA VAL A 397 10.94 19.41 -12.10
C VAL A 397 11.39 20.84 -11.83
N SER A 398 12.69 21.03 -11.70
CA SER A 398 13.34 22.33 -11.61
C SER A 398 14.63 22.32 -12.44
N LEU A 399 14.76 23.21 -13.42
CA LEU A 399 15.97 23.33 -14.23
C LEU A 399 16.98 24.27 -13.56
N ASP A 400 18.26 23.87 -13.54
CA ASP A 400 19.35 24.73 -13.04
C ASP A 400 19.67 25.87 -14.01
N ALA A 401 19.50 25.60 -15.31
CA ALA A 401 19.76 26.54 -16.37
C ALA A 401 18.74 26.34 -17.49
N ILE A 402 18.24 27.47 -17.98
CA ILE A 402 17.51 27.54 -19.25
C ILE A 402 18.58 27.57 -20.33
N ASP A 403 18.71 26.46 -21.05
CA ASP A 403 19.60 26.35 -22.19
C ASP A 403 18.88 25.71 -23.37
N ILE A 404 19.59 25.69 -24.50
CA ILE A 404 19.06 25.22 -25.78
C ILE A 404 19.17 23.70 -25.95
N LYS A 405 19.69 22.97 -24.95
CA LYS A 405 19.90 21.52 -25.07
C LYS A 405 18.60 20.77 -24.79
N SER A 406 18.51 19.54 -25.30
CA SER A 406 17.45 18.63 -24.88
C SER A 406 17.78 18.05 -23.51
N ARG A 407 16.83 18.15 -22.58
CA ARG A 407 16.92 17.72 -21.19
C ARG A 407 15.79 16.72 -20.90
N CYS A 408 16.10 15.44 -20.95
CA CYS A 408 15.15 14.35 -20.71
C CYS A 408 14.79 14.27 -19.23
N ILE A 409 13.51 14.33 -18.88
CA ILE A 409 13.03 14.19 -17.50
C ILE A 409 12.81 12.71 -17.19
N VAL A 410 11.93 12.07 -17.95
CA VAL A 410 11.59 10.64 -17.84
C VAL A 410 11.26 10.12 -19.23
N SER A 411 11.76 8.94 -19.60
CA SER A 411 11.59 8.38 -20.94
C SER A 411 11.48 6.86 -20.91
N LYS A 412 10.54 6.32 -21.69
CA LYS A 412 10.45 4.89 -22.06
C LYS A 412 11.13 4.61 -23.42
N GLY A 413 12.03 5.49 -23.85
CA GLY A 413 12.68 5.47 -25.16
C GLY A 413 12.38 6.74 -25.97
N TYR A 414 13.24 7.05 -26.93
CA TYR A 414 13.06 8.21 -27.82
C TYR A 414 12.00 7.95 -28.91
N GLU A 415 11.79 6.68 -29.25
CA GLU A 415 10.78 6.18 -30.19
C GLU A 415 9.58 5.55 -29.45
N GLN A 416 9.26 6.05 -28.25
CA GLN A 416 8.05 5.71 -27.50
C GLN A 416 7.48 6.98 -26.83
N TYR A 417 7.44 7.05 -25.50
CA TYR A 417 6.91 8.22 -24.78
C TYR A 417 7.92 8.79 -23.80
N TYR A 418 7.87 10.11 -23.60
CA TYR A 418 8.74 10.81 -22.67
C TYR A 418 8.26 12.21 -22.30
N LEU A 419 8.77 12.70 -21.17
CA LEU A 419 8.76 14.12 -20.80
C LEU A 419 10.16 14.69 -20.96
N ARG A 420 10.27 15.89 -21.53
CA ARG A 420 11.55 16.61 -21.62
C ARG A 420 11.37 18.13 -21.58
N SER A 421 12.49 18.83 -21.49
CA SER A 421 12.64 20.21 -21.95
C SER A 421 13.52 20.25 -23.18
N SER A 422 13.15 21.00 -24.22
CA SER A 422 14.00 21.20 -25.40
C SER A 422 13.74 22.53 -26.08
N SER A 423 14.73 22.98 -26.85
CA SER A 423 14.58 24.13 -27.74
C SER A 423 14.50 23.63 -29.19
N PHE A 424 13.33 23.80 -29.81
CA PHE A 424 13.11 23.47 -31.22
C PHE A 424 12.68 24.76 -31.96
N SER A 425 13.64 25.55 -32.43
CA SER A 425 13.36 26.54 -33.47
C SER A 425 14.52 26.65 -34.45
N VAL A 426 14.21 27.16 -35.65
CA VAL A 426 15.17 27.42 -36.72
C VAL A 426 16.14 28.56 -36.37
N ASP A 427 15.83 29.35 -35.34
CA ASP A 427 16.64 30.49 -34.91
C ASP A 427 17.03 30.37 -33.43
N ILE A 428 18.22 29.81 -33.22
CA ILE A 428 18.89 29.60 -31.92
C ILE A 428 19.06 30.88 -31.09
N MET A 429 18.94 32.07 -31.71
CA MET A 429 19.08 33.37 -31.05
C MET A 429 17.75 33.86 -30.43
N THR A 430 16.63 33.22 -30.76
CA THR A 430 15.28 33.57 -30.25
C THR A 430 14.55 32.39 -29.61
N THR A 431 15.12 31.18 -29.59
CA THR A 431 14.49 30.00 -29.00
C THR A 431 14.51 30.04 -27.48
N SER A 432 13.32 30.01 -26.86
CA SER A 432 13.16 29.62 -25.46
C SER A 432 12.87 28.12 -25.39
N PRO A 433 13.40 27.38 -24.40
CA PRO A 433 13.05 25.98 -24.24
C PRO A 433 11.58 25.82 -23.90
N LEU A 434 11.03 24.69 -24.33
CA LEU A 434 9.67 24.25 -24.13
C LEU A 434 9.66 23.01 -23.24
N TRP A 435 8.72 22.94 -22.32
CA TRP A 435 8.28 21.68 -21.74
C TRP A 435 7.52 20.90 -22.79
N GLU A 436 7.83 19.61 -22.92
CA GLU A 436 7.24 18.74 -23.93
C GLU A 436 6.80 17.42 -23.31
N PHE A 437 5.58 17.02 -23.65
CA PHE A 437 5.15 15.63 -23.60
C PHE A 437 5.10 15.11 -25.03
N VAL A 438 5.72 13.94 -25.24
CA VAL A 438 5.90 13.37 -26.56
C VAL A 438 5.48 11.91 -26.58
N GLU A 439 4.76 11.53 -27.64
CA GLU A 439 4.45 10.17 -28.06
C GLU A 439 5.02 9.95 -29.48
N PHE A 440 5.62 8.79 -29.75
CA PHE A 440 6.06 8.44 -31.10
C PHE A 440 5.00 7.60 -31.83
N ASP A 441 4.48 8.13 -32.92
CA ASP A 441 3.61 7.39 -33.83
C ASP A 441 4.45 6.58 -34.82
N GLY A 442 4.44 5.25 -34.67
CA GLY A 442 5.16 4.33 -35.53
C GLY A 442 4.52 4.08 -36.89
N GLU A 443 3.22 4.37 -37.04
CA GLU A 443 2.50 4.23 -38.32
C GLU A 443 2.78 5.44 -39.22
N GLU A 444 2.63 6.64 -38.67
CA GLU A 444 2.92 7.89 -39.36
C GLU A 444 4.40 8.28 -39.35
N LYS A 445 5.21 7.61 -38.52
CA LYS A 445 6.64 7.89 -38.32
C LYS A 445 6.91 9.34 -37.90
N VAL A 446 6.17 9.80 -36.90
CA VAL A 446 6.26 11.17 -36.36
C VAL A 446 6.35 11.16 -34.84
N TRP A 447 7.00 12.17 -34.27
CA TRP A 447 6.78 12.54 -32.87
C TRP A 447 5.54 13.43 -32.79
N GLU A 448 4.57 13.03 -31.97
CA GLU A 448 3.40 13.80 -31.56
C GLU A 448 3.74 14.58 -30.29
N VAL A 449 3.78 15.90 -30.40
CA VAL A 449 4.29 16.79 -29.35
C VAL A 449 3.18 17.73 -28.89
N THR A 450 3.01 17.83 -27.58
CA THR A 450 2.28 18.92 -26.92
C THR A 450 3.26 19.68 -26.05
N ASN A 451 3.26 21.00 -26.12
CA ASN A 451 4.33 21.81 -25.56
C ASN A 451 3.86 23.09 -24.86
N SER A 452 4.72 23.63 -24.01
CA SER A 452 4.50 24.92 -23.36
C SER A 452 5.83 25.59 -23.10
N PRO A 453 5.94 26.93 -23.18
CA PRO A 453 7.15 27.64 -22.75
C PRO A 453 7.58 27.24 -21.33
N VAL A 454 8.89 27.08 -21.14
CA VAL A 454 9.47 26.89 -19.80
C VAL A 454 9.28 28.17 -18.98
N THR A 455 8.81 28.03 -17.74
CA THR A 455 8.74 29.10 -16.76
C THR A 455 9.98 29.08 -15.86
N GLU A 456 10.58 30.23 -15.57
CA GLU A 456 11.86 30.28 -14.87
C GLU A 456 11.80 29.94 -13.36
N LYS A 457 12.87 29.27 -12.88
CA LYS A 457 13.41 29.30 -11.49
C LYS A 457 12.50 28.80 -10.36
N GLN A 458 11.55 27.91 -10.63
CA GLN A 458 10.72 27.29 -9.61
C GLN A 458 10.39 25.84 -9.98
N TRP A 459 10.04 25.05 -8.96
CA TRP A 459 9.44 23.73 -9.16
C TRP A 459 8.18 23.83 -10.04
N VAL A 460 8.15 23.04 -11.11
CA VAL A 460 7.00 22.91 -12.02
C VAL A 460 6.46 21.49 -11.92
N HIS A 461 5.16 21.35 -11.70
CA HIS A 461 4.48 20.07 -11.81
C HIS A 461 4.04 19.86 -13.26
N LEU A 462 4.73 18.97 -13.98
CA LEU A 462 4.43 18.61 -15.36
C LEU A 462 3.63 17.31 -15.40
N VAL A 463 2.57 17.30 -16.21
CA VAL A 463 1.78 16.09 -16.46
C VAL A 463 1.47 15.96 -17.95
N GLY A 464 1.99 14.90 -18.56
CA GLY A 464 1.58 14.44 -19.89
C GLY A 464 0.45 13.42 -19.77
N VAL A 465 -0.61 13.58 -20.55
CA VAL A 465 -1.77 12.68 -20.56
C VAL A 465 -2.02 12.18 -21.98
N ARG A 466 -1.98 10.86 -22.17
CA ARG A 466 -2.39 10.19 -23.40
C ARG A 466 -3.76 9.54 -23.19
N LYS A 467 -4.68 9.81 -24.11
CA LYS A 467 -6.06 9.30 -24.10
C LYS A 467 -6.44 8.81 -25.50
N GLY A 468 -6.07 7.58 -25.83
CA GLY A 468 -6.20 7.10 -27.21
C GLY A 468 -5.19 7.82 -28.10
N THR A 469 -5.69 8.51 -29.12
CA THR A 469 -4.90 9.38 -30.01
C THR A 469 -4.86 10.83 -29.54
N GLN A 470 -5.54 11.17 -28.44
CA GLN A 470 -5.50 12.52 -27.87
C GLN A 470 -4.34 12.66 -26.90
N GLN A 471 -3.74 13.85 -26.89
CA GLN A 471 -2.61 14.20 -26.04
C GLN A 471 -2.84 15.54 -25.37
N TYR A 472 -2.41 15.66 -24.11
CA TYR A 472 -2.54 16.87 -23.32
C TYR A 472 -1.28 17.09 -22.49
N LEU A 473 -0.84 18.35 -22.38
CA LEU A 473 0.18 18.77 -21.45
C LEU A 473 -0.43 19.71 -20.40
N TYR A 474 -0.14 19.43 -19.14
CA TYR A 474 -0.50 20.27 -18.01
C TYR A 474 0.77 20.77 -17.32
N CYS A 475 0.76 22.04 -16.94
CA CYS A 475 1.76 22.65 -16.08
C CYS A 475 1.06 23.22 -14.86
N ASN A 476 1.54 22.90 -13.65
CA ASN A 476 1.05 23.48 -12.40
C ASN A 476 -0.49 23.37 -12.24
N GLY A 477 -1.03 22.21 -12.59
CA GLY A 477 -2.46 21.92 -12.45
C GLY A 477 -3.37 22.51 -13.53
N ALA A 478 -2.82 23.22 -14.53
CA ALA A 478 -3.57 23.82 -15.62
C ALA A 478 -3.21 23.19 -16.97
N LEU A 479 -4.22 22.99 -17.84
CA LEU A 479 -4.00 22.57 -19.22
C LEU A 479 -3.28 23.70 -19.96
N VAL A 480 -2.10 23.42 -20.51
CA VAL A 480 -1.32 24.39 -21.27
C VAL A 480 -1.36 24.12 -22.77
N ASP A 481 -1.52 22.87 -23.17
CA ASP A 481 -1.63 22.50 -24.58
C ASP A 481 -2.39 21.18 -24.76
N SER A 482 -3.12 21.10 -25.86
CA SER A 482 -3.85 19.93 -26.33
C SER A 482 -3.81 19.80 -27.86
N THR A 483 -2.97 20.59 -28.54
CA THR A 483 -2.78 20.55 -29.99
C THR A 483 -1.54 19.74 -30.29
N ILE A 484 -1.67 18.72 -31.13
CA ILE A 484 -0.55 17.85 -31.47
C ILE A 484 0.23 18.48 -32.62
N ASP A 485 1.48 18.87 -32.36
CA ASP A 485 2.48 19.13 -33.38
C ASP A 485 3.11 17.80 -33.83
N LYS A 486 3.29 17.62 -35.15
CA LYS A 486 3.87 16.39 -35.73
C LYS A 486 5.24 16.65 -36.33
N TRP A 487 6.26 15.98 -35.82
CA TRP A 487 7.65 16.12 -36.31
C TRP A 487 8.10 14.82 -36.98
N PRO A 488 8.37 14.82 -38.31
CA PRO A 488 8.71 13.61 -39.04
C PRO A 488 10.04 12.96 -38.63
N ASN A 489 10.03 11.63 -38.62
CA ASN A 489 11.21 10.76 -38.56
C ASN A 489 10.99 9.52 -39.44
N GLU A 490 11.11 9.69 -40.75
CA GLU A 490 10.78 8.68 -41.75
C GLU A 490 11.60 7.37 -41.65
N ILE A 491 12.69 7.37 -40.88
CA ILE A 491 13.61 6.23 -40.76
C ILE A 491 13.41 5.40 -39.48
N ALA A 492 12.74 5.93 -38.46
CA ALA A 492 12.55 5.23 -37.19
C ALA A 492 11.28 4.38 -37.19
N ASP A 493 11.28 3.36 -36.33
CA ASP A 493 10.12 2.56 -35.96
C ASP A 493 9.91 2.67 -34.45
N ARG A 494 8.67 2.51 -33.98
CA ARG A 494 8.36 2.56 -32.55
C ARG A 494 9.11 1.45 -31.81
N LYS A 495 9.77 1.79 -30.71
CA LYS A 495 10.63 0.87 -29.94
C LYS A 495 10.14 0.70 -28.50
N SER A 496 9.57 -0.45 -28.20
CA SER A 496 9.10 -0.81 -26.86
C SER A 496 10.16 -1.45 -25.95
N SER A 497 11.30 -1.85 -26.51
CA SER A 497 12.32 -2.65 -25.81
C SER A 497 13.22 -1.85 -24.85
N ASN A 498 13.00 -0.54 -24.71
CA ASN A 498 13.80 0.30 -23.83
C ASN A 498 13.26 0.23 -22.39
N ASP A 499 14.14 0.08 -21.40
CA ASP A 499 13.79 0.29 -20.00
C ASP A 499 13.49 1.78 -19.74
N LEU A 500 12.62 2.06 -18.76
CA LEU A 500 12.36 3.40 -18.30
C LEU A 500 13.63 4.01 -17.70
N SER A 501 13.92 5.25 -18.06
CA SER A 501 15.02 6.04 -17.51
C SER A 501 14.51 7.40 -17.04
N ILE A 502 15.07 7.86 -15.93
CA ILE A 502 14.92 9.23 -15.41
C ILE A 502 16.24 9.95 -15.62
N GLY A 503 16.18 11.17 -16.14
CA GLY A 503 17.34 12.03 -16.34
C GLY A 503 18.12 11.83 -17.64
N ARG A 504 17.76 10.86 -18.49
CA ARG A 504 18.33 10.68 -19.84
C ARG A 504 17.45 9.80 -20.76
N PHE A 505 17.75 9.83 -22.05
CA PHE A 505 17.33 8.79 -23.00
C PHE A 505 18.20 7.54 -22.90
N ALA A 506 17.63 6.38 -23.24
CA ALA A 506 18.32 5.10 -23.19
C ALA A 506 19.50 5.03 -24.18
N GLU A 507 19.38 5.71 -25.32
CA GLU A 507 20.36 5.75 -26.40
C GLU A 507 20.73 7.18 -26.81
N VAL A 508 21.81 7.33 -27.58
CA VAL A 508 22.20 8.62 -28.14
C VAL A 508 21.18 9.04 -29.18
N ILE A 509 20.52 10.15 -28.92
CA ILE A 509 19.56 10.74 -29.85
C ILE A 509 20.26 11.80 -30.71
N GLN A 510 19.78 11.93 -31.94
CA GLN A 510 20.20 12.97 -32.86
C GLN A 510 19.04 13.94 -33.06
N ILE A 511 19.22 15.17 -32.59
CA ILE A 511 18.31 16.28 -32.85
C ILE A 511 19.05 17.35 -33.64
N PRO A 512 18.37 18.22 -34.42
CA PRO A 512 19.00 19.07 -35.44
C PRO A 512 20.18 19.94 -34.94
N PHE A 513 20.27 20.22 -33.64
CA PHE A 513 21.31 21.06 -33.04
C PHE A 513 21.95 20.49 -31.77
N ASP A 514 21.69 19.22 -31.42
CA ASP A 514 22.27 18.57 -30.24
C ASP A 514 22.35 17.04 -30.46
N GLN A 515 23.41 16.42 -29.97
CA GLN A 515 23.63 14.98 -30.08
C GLN A 515 24.09 14.44 -28.73
N GLY A 516 23.38 13.46 -28.20
CA GLY A 516 23.72 12.86 -26.92
C GLY A 516 22.54 12.14 -26.29
N PHE A 517 22.68 11.80 -25.00
CA PHE A 517 21.63 11.15 -24.23
C PHE A 517 20.59 12.13 -23.65
N GLY A 518 20.72 13.43 -23.93
CA GLY A 518 19.82 14.46 -23.40
C GLY A 518 19.82 14.53 -21.87
N TYR A 519 20.99 14.44 -21.23
CA TYR A 519 21.10 14.42 -19.76
C TYR A 519 20.41 15.62 -19.11
N PHE A 520 19.57 15.37 -18.10
CA PHE A 520 18.88 16.39 -17.34
C PHE A 520 19.85 17.20 -16.48
N LYS A 521 19.61 18.51 -16.38
CA LYS A 521 20.39 19.41 -15.53
C LYS A 521 19.47 20.17 -14.57
N GLY A 522 19.46 19.76 -13.32
CA GLY A 522 18.58 20.29 -12.29
C GLY A 522 17.98 19.18 -11.44
N SER A 523 16.86 19.47 -10.78
CA SER A 523 16.22 18.58 -9.83
C SER A 523 14.93 17.96 -10.36
N ILE A 524 14.71 16.67 -10.09
CA ILE A 524 13.47 15.94 -10.37
C ILE A 524 13.00 15.31 -9.06
N ASP A 525 11.70 15.47 -8.79
CA ASP A 525 11.01 14.91 -7.64
C ASP A 525 9.70 14.23 -8.11
N GLU A 526 9.26 13.22 -7.37
CA GLU A 526 7.93 12.62 -7.47
C GLU A 526 7.49 12.21 -8.88
N VAL A 527 8.23 11.28 -9.48
CA VAL A 527 7.88 10.73 -10.81
C VAL A 527 6.77 9.70 -10.66
N ARG A 528 5.69 9.87 -11.42
CA ARG A 528 4.55 8.93 -11.42
C ARG A 528 4.17 8.53 -12.84
N ILE A 529 3.84 7.25 -13.00
CA ILE A 529 3.24 6.69 -14.21
C ILE A 529 1.94 5.99 -13.83
N ILE A 530 0.84 6.41 -14.46
CA ILE A 530 -0.51 5.92 -14.18
C ILE A 530 -1.10 5.36 -15.47
N SER A 531 -1.73 4.18 -15.43
CA SER A 531 -2.34 3.50 -16.60
C SER A 531 -3.72 4.04 -16.99
N THR A 532 -4.00 5.29 -16.66
CA THR A 532 -5.25 5.97 -17.02
C THR A 532 -4.93 7.38 -17.51
N ALA A 533 -5.83 7.93 -18.32
CA ALA A 533 -5.81 9.36 -18.64
C ALA A 533 -6.42 10.12 -17.45
N VAL A 534 -5.59 10.61 -16.53
CA VAL A 534 -6.07 11.25 -15.30
C VAL A 534 -6.85 12.53 -15.63
N SER A 535 -7.88 12.82 -14.83
CA SER A 535 -8.79 13.95 -15.09
C SER A 535 -8.11 15.30 -14.80
N PRO A 536 -8.58 16.41 -15.42
CA PRO A 536 -8.09 17.75 -15.10
C PRO A 536 -8.20 18.07 -13.59
N GLN A 537 -9.27 17.62 -12.94
CA GLN A 537 -9.48 17.84 -11.50
C GLN A 537 -8.51 17.05 -10.63
N TRP A 538 -8.17 15.82 -11.01
CA TRP A 538 -7.12 15.05 -10.36
C TRP A 538 -5.77 15.78 -10.44
N ILE A 539 -5.39 16.23 -11.64
CA ILE A 539 -4.12 16.94 -11.89
C ILE A 539 -4.04 18.25 -11.10
N ARG A 540 -5.14 19.01 -11.09
CA ARG A 540 -5.27 20.23 -10.30
C ARG A 540 -5.13 19.95 -8.80
N LEU A 541 -5.81 18.92 -8.30
CA LEU A 541 -5.74 18.53 -6.90
C LEU A 541 -4.31 18.12 -6.49
N CYS A 542 -3.60 17.34 -7.33
CA CYS A 542 -2.18 17.02 -7.13
C CYS A 542 -1.36 18.31 -6.95
N TYR A 543 -1.43 19.25 -7.90
CA TYR A 543 -0.65 20.48 -7.81
C TYR A 543 -0.99 21.31 -6.56
N MET A 544 -2.29 21.49 -6.26
CA MET A 544 -2.74 22.36 -5.18
C MET A 544 -2.41 21.78 -3.79
N ASN A 545 -2.32 20.45 -3.66
CA ASN A 545 -1.91 19.79 -2.43
C ASN A 545 -0.37 19.65 -2.33
N GLN A 546 0.31 19.42 -3.44
CA GLN A 546 1.74 19.13 -3.45
C GLN A 546 2.63 20.37 -3.55
N LYS A 547 2.14 21.53 -3.99
CA LYS A 547 2.96 22.76 -3.98
C LYS A 547 3.33 23.17 -2.55
N SER A 548 4.39 23.96 -2.42
CA SER A 548 4.93 24.41 -1.12
C SER A 548 3.89 25.09 -0.22
N GLU A 549 3.01 25.89 -0.82
CA GLU A 549 1.84 26.45 -0.15
C GLU A 549 0.63 25.55 -0.43
N ASP A 550 0.46 24.48 0.35
CA ASP A 550 -0.68 23.57 0.30
C ASP A 550 -2.00 24.33 0.44
N LYS A 551 -2.92 24.11 -0.50
CA LYS A 551 -4.25 24.73 -0.54
C LYS A 551 -5.39 23.74 -0.27
N LEU A 552 -5.10 22.46 -0.14
CA LEU A 552 -6.08 21.41 0.15
C LEU A 552 -6.18 21.17 1.66
N VAL A 553 -5.06 20.96 2.34
CA VAL A 553 -5.04 20.44 3.71
C VAL A 553 -5.10 21.58 4.72
N VAL A 554 -6.08 21.53 5.63
CA VAL A 554 -6.27 22.52 6.69
C VAL A 554 -6.33 21.81 8.05
N PHE A 555 -5.33 22.09 8.89
CA PHE A 555 -5.31 21.60 10.26
C PHE A 555 -6.21 22.47 11.15
N LYS A 556 -7.13 21.84 11.90
CA LYS A 556 -7.96 22.52 12.91
C LYS A 556 -7.76 21.94 14.29
#